data_AF-A0A2S2R5W4-F1
#
_entry.id   AF-A0A2S2R5W4-F1
#
_cell.length_a   1.000
_cell.length_b   1.000
_cell.length_c   1.000
_cell.angle_alpha   90.00
_cell.angle_beta   90.00
_cell.angle_gamma   90.00
#
_symmetry.space_group_name_H-M   'P 1'
#
loop_
_entity.id
_entity.type
_entity.pdbx_description
1 polymer ?
#
loop_
_entity_poly.entity_id
_entity_poly.type
_entity_poly.pdbx_seq_one_letter_code
_entity_poly.pdbx_strand_id
1 'polypeptide(L)'
;MHYKHSSYATGNLRDLQYQMNLSVLKVKQDISTRWYSTFTMIERLIKIKIPLTASMSSFSRTPNCLNASEWEIITDCINILKPFKNITSELSGENYPTLSLIIPLIRGLQYMQSWALTS
;
A
#
# COMPACT_ATOMS: atom_id res chain seq x y z
N MET A 1 -0.83 3.74 13.94
CA MET A 1 -1.83 3.76 15.03
C MET A 1 -2.05 5.16 15.65
N HIS A 2 -1.39 6.24 15.21
CA HIS A 2 -1.58 7.60 15.79
C HIS A 2 -2.55 8.52 15.03
N TYR A 3 -2.62 8.46 13.70
CA TYR A 3 -3.40 9.41 12.90
C TYR A 3 -4.93 9.30 13.09
N LYS A 4 -5.48 8.10 13.31
CA LYS A 4 -6.94 7.93 13.49
C LYS A 4 -7.46 8.47 14.83
N HIS A 5 -6.60 8.50 15.85
CA HIS A 5 -6.96 8.93 17.21
C HIS A 5 -6.48 10.35 17.54
N SER A 6 -5.55 10.91 16.75
CA SER A 6 -5.09 12.29 16.90
C SER A 6 -5.69 13.18 15.80
N SER A 7 -6.70 13.96 16.18
CA SER A 7 -7.27 15.02 15.35
C SER A 7 -6.21 16.02 14.90
N TYR A 8 -5.25 16.32 15.78
CA TYR A 8 -4.10 17.17 15.50
C TYR A 8 -3.18 16.57 14.43
N ALA A 9 -2.82 15.29 14.52
CA ALA A 9 -1.95 14.66 13.53
C ALA A 9 -2.59 14.56 12.14
N THR A 10 -3.90 14.26 12.09
CA THR A 10 -4.66 14.28 10.84
C THR A 10 -4.79 15.69 10.26
N GLY A 11 -4.97 16.71 11.12
CA GLY A 11 -4.99 18.11 10.71
C GLY A 11 -3.66 18.53 10.09
N ASN A 12 -2.55 18.31 10.80
CA ASN A 12 -1.21 18.64 10.31
C ASN A 12 -0.89 17.98 8.95
N LEU A 13 -1.21 16.69 8.79
CA LEU A 13 -1.02 15.99 7.52
C LEU A 13 -1.86 16.60 6.39
N ARG A 14 -3.11 16.97 6.68
CA ARG A 14 -3.98 17.64 5.70
C ARG A 14 -3.40 18.98 5.28
N ASP A 15 -2.95 19.78 6.25
CA ASP A 15 -2.46 21.13 6.00
C ASP A 15 -1.14 21.09 5.21
N LEU A 16 -0.25 20.13 5.50
CA LEU A 16 0.95 19.87 4.71
C LEU A 16 0.62 19.43 3.27
N GLN A 17 -0.40 18.59 3.06
CA GLN A 17 -0.83 18.21 1.71
C GLN A 17 -1.33 19.43 0.91
N TYR A 18 -2.06 20.36 1.55
CA TYR A 18 -2.46 21.62 0.91
C TYR A 18 -1.26 22.52 0.58
N GLN A 19 -0.33 22.69 1.52
CA GLN A 19 0.87 23.51 1.32
C GLN A 19 1.75 22.96 0.19
N MET A 20 1.81 21.64 0.03
CA MET A 20 2.56 20.96 -1.04
C MET A 20 1.79 20.87 -2.35
N ASN A 21 0.58 21.42 -2.43
CA ASN A 21 -0.32 21.33 -3.60
C ASN A 21 -0.60 19.87 -4.03
N LEU A 22 -0.72 18.97 -3.05
CA LEU A 22 -0.99 17.54 -3.24
C LEU A 22 -2.47 17.22 -3.00
N SER A 23 -2.92 16.10 -3.55
CA SER A 23 -4.25 15.57 -3.24
C SER A 23 -4.37 15.26 -1.74
N VAL A 24 -5.44 15.74 -1.11
CA VAL A 24 -5.67 15.50 0.32
C VAL A 24 -6.13 14.07 0.55
N LEU A 25 -5.24 13.25 1.10
CA LEU A 25 -5.49 11.86 1.38
C LEU A 25 -5.34 11.57 2.87
N LYS A 26 -6.22 10.74 3.41
CA LYS A 26 -6.09 10.17 4.76
C LYS A 26 -5.24 8.90 4.72
N VAL A 27 -4.52 8.65 5.81
CA VAL A 27 -3.90 7.35 6.09
C VAL A 27 -5.01 6.28 6.12
N LYS A 28 -4.80 5.18 5.40
CA LYS A 28 -5.66 4.00 5.49
C LYS A 28 -5.03 2.99 6.44
N GLN A 29 -5.86 2.27 7.18
CA GLN A 29 -5.41 1.17 8.03
C GLN A 29 -5.78 -0.15 7.38
N ASP A 30 -4.99 -1.16 7.68
CA ASP A 30 -5.31 -2.53 7.35
C ASP A 30 -6.56 -3.00 8.13
N ILE A 31 -7.35 -3.88 7.53
CA ILE A 31 -8.56 -4.47 8.07
C ILE A 31 -8.45 -5.97 7.81
N SER A 32 -8.09 -6.75 8.82
CA SER A 32 -7.74 -8.18 8.69
C SER A 32 -8.78 -9.03 7.97
N THR A 33 -10.07 -8.66 8.02
CA THR A 33 -11.17 -9.39 7.37
C THR A 33 -11.35 -9.07 5.89
N ARG A 34 -10.60 -8.11 5.34
CA ARG A 34 -10.70 -7.70 3.94
C ARG A 34 -9.35 -7.97 3.27
N TRP A 35 -9.28 -9.04 2.48
CA TRP A 35 -8.07 -9.49 1.79
C TRP A 35 -7.28 -8.39 1.03
N TYR A 36 -7.96 -7.30 0.66
CA TYR A 36 -7.39 -6.19 -0.09
C TYR A 36 -6.99 -4.94 0.70
N SER A 37 -7.26 -4.90 2.01
CA SER A 37 -6.98 -3.72 2.83
C SER A 37 -5.49 -3.48 3.01
N THR A 38 -4.67 -4.54 3.14
CA THR A 38 -3.21 -4.40 3.30
C THR A 38 -2.61 -3.73 2.07
N PHE A 39 -2.93 -4.22 0.87
CA PHE A 39 -2.50 -3.58 -0.38
C PHE A 39 -2.96 -2.13 -0.45
N THR A 40 -4.24 -1.88 -0.17
CA THR A 40 -4.82 -0.54 -0.29
C THR A 40 -4.19 0.43 0.72
N MET A 41 -3.81 -0.07 1.89
CA MET A 41 -3.09 0.68 2.91
C MET A 41 -1.69 1.03 2.41
N ILE A 42 -0.90 0.07 1.93
CA ILE A 42 0.48 0.33 1.51
C ILE A 42 0.55 1.19 0.24
N GLU A 43 -0.36 1.00 -0.72
CA GLU A 43 -0.47 1.86 -1.91
C GLU A 43 -0.79 3.31 -1.50
N ARG A 44 -1.68 3.48 -0.51
CA ARG A 44 -1.98 4.80 0.05
C ARG A 44 -0.77 5.39 0.76
N LEU A 45 -0.03 4.58 1.50
CA LEU A 45 1.12 5.00 2.28
C LEU A 45 2.23 5.57 1.38
N ILE A 46 2.51 4.91 0.26
CA ILE A 46 3.45 5.41 -0.76
C ILE A 46 2.99 6.75 -1.34
N LYS A 47 1.70 6.88 -1.68
CA LYS A 47 1.14 8.14 -2.26
C LYS A 47 1.28 9.34 -1.32
N ILE A 48 1.26 9.12 -0.01
CA ILE A 48 1.38 10.18 1.00
C ILE A 48 2.75 10.21 1.67
N LYS A 49 3.75 9.45 1.18
CA LYS A 49 5.07 9.29 1.82
C LYS A 49 5.70 10.63 2.22
N ILE A 50 5.73 11.59 1.29
CA ILE A 50 6.34 12.92 1.49
C ILE A 50 5.62 13.71 2.59
N PRO A 51 4.31 14.04 2.46
CA PRO A 51 3.62 14.80 3.50
C PRO A 51 3.51 14.04 4.83
N LEU A 52 3.47 12.70 4.80
CA LEU A 52 3.48 11.87 6.00
C LEU A 52 4.79 11.97 6.75
N THR A 53 5.93 11.84 6.07
CA THR A 53 7.26 11.95 6.69
C THR A 53 7.46 13.34 7.29
N ALA A 54 7.10 14.40 6.54
CA ALA A 54 7.15 15.77 7.03
C ALA A 54 6.24 15.98 8.26
N SER A 55 5.03 15.40 8.23
CA SER A 55 4.11 15.45 9.36
C SER A 55 4.70 14.76 10.59
N MET A 56 5.31 13.58 10.42
CA MET A 56 5.91 12.82 11.52
C MET A 56 7.05 13.58 12.21
N SER A 57 7.86 14.32 11.45
CA SER A 57 8.93 15.17 12.00
C SER A 57 8.41 16.26 12.95
N SER A 58 7.14 16.65 12.87
CA SER A 58 6.53 17.65 13.77
C SER A 58 6.11 17.10 15.14
N PHE A 59 6.23 15.80 15.41
CA PHE A 59 5.74 15.18 16.65
C PHE A 59 6.86 14.54 17.47
N SER A 60 7.06 15.00 18.71
CA SER A 60 8.10 14.53 19.65
C SER A 60 7.93 13.09 20.14
N ARG A 61 6.74 12.47 19.97
CA ARG A 61 6.41 11.10 20.39
C ARG A 61 5.76 10.30 19.27
N THR A 62 6.29 10.37 18.06
CA THR A 62 5.84 9.47 16.99
C THR A 62 6.63 8.16 17.01
N PRO A 63 6.00 7.02 16.69
CA PRO A 63 6.74 5.80 16.40
C PRO A 63 7.72 6.06 15.25
N ASN A 64 8.87 5.38 15.27
CA ASN A 64 9.94 5.54 14.28
C ASN A 64 9.36 5.58 12.85
N CYS A 65 9.79 6.57 12.07
CA CYS A 65 9.53 6.58 10.63
C CYS A 65 10.10 5.32 9.99
N LEU A 66 9.45 4.85 8.93
CA LEU A 66 9.99 3.79 8.10
C LEU A 66 11.33 4.25 7.50
N ASN A 67 12.34 3.40 7.61
CA ASN A 67 13.64 3.63 7.01
C ASN A 67 13.60 3.38 5.49
N ALA A 68 14.69 3.71 4.79
CA ALA A 68 14.76 3.58 3.34
C ALA A 68 14.51 2.13 2.88
N SER A 69 15.12 1.12 3.52
CA SER A 69 14.90 -0.28 3.16
C SER A 69 13.46 -0.75 3.36
N GLU A 70 12.79 -0.30 4.41
CA GLU A 70 11.37 -0.63 4.65
C GLU A 70 10.47 -0.02 3.57
N TRP A 71 10.80 1.19 3.08
CA TRP A 71 10.08 1.79 1.95
C TRP A 71 10.29 1.04 0.64
N GLU A 72 11.49 0.53 0.39
CA GLU A 72 11.77 -0.31 -0.79
C GLU A 72 10.97 -1.62 -0.72
N ILE A 73 11.00 -2.31 0.43
CA ILE A 73 10.21 -3.55 0.64
C ILE A 73 8.72 -3.29 0.38
N ILE A 74 8.17 -2.19 0.89
CA ILE A 74 6.76 -1.82 0.67
C ILE A 74 6.48 -1.60 -0.82
N THR A 75 7.40 -0.98 -1.54
CA THR A 75 7.27 -0.72 -2.98
C THR A 75 7.29 -2.03 -3.77
N ASP A 76 8.19 -2.94 -3.43
CA ASP A 76 8.27 -4.27 -4.04
C ASP A 76 7.02 -5.10 -3.76
N CYS A 77 6.51 -5.06 -2.52
CA CYS A 77 5.25 -5.71 -2.18
C CYS A 77 4.08 -5.20 -3.05
N ILE A 78 4.00 -3.89 -3.33
CA ILE A 78 2.96 -3.36 -4.23
C ILE A 78 3.12 -3.95 -5.63
N ASN A 79 4.33 -3.98 -6.17
CA ASN A 79 4.59 -4.51 -7.52
C ASN A 79 4.19 -5.98 -7.64
N ILE A 80 4.49 -6.79 -6.62
CA ILE A 80 4.12 -8.21 -6.56
C ILE A 80 2.60 -8.37 -6.41
N LEU A 81 1.96 -7.59 -5.55
CA LEU A 81 0.54 -7.75 -5.21
C LEU A 81 -0.43 -7.11 -6.24
N LYS A 82 0.04 -6.15 -7.04
CA LYS A 82 -0.75 -5.46 -8.06
C LYS A 82 -1.35 -6.38 -9.14
N PRO A 83 -0.63 -7.37 -9.72
CA PRO A 83 -1.24 -8.31 -10.67
C PRO A 83 -2.36 -9.13 -10.02
N PHE A 84 -2.17 -9.62 -8.78
CA PHE A 84 -3.20 -10.35 -8.06
C PHE A 84 -4.44 -9.51 -7.82
N LYS A 85 -4.28 -8.22 -7.43
CA LYS A 85 -5.40 -7.29 -7.37
C LYS A 85 -6.20 -7.33 -8.66
N ASN A 86 -5.52 -7.03 -9.76
CA ASN A 86 -6.19 -6.72 -11.02
C ASN A 86 -7.00 -7.94 -11.44
N ILE A 87 -6.39 -9.12 -11.34
CA ILE A 87 -7.04 -10.39 -11.64
C ILE A 87 -8.19 -10.66 -10.67
N THR A 88 -8.01 -10.52 -9.36
CA THR A 88 -9.13 -10.74 -8.42
C THR A 88 -10.24 -9.70 -8.56
N SER A 89 -9.93 -8.45 -8.95
CA SER A 89 -10.91 -7.40 -9.23
C SER A 89 -11.74 -7.73 -10.46
N GLU A 90 -11.08 -8.18 -11.53
CA GLU A 90 -11.72 -8.65 -12.77
C GLU A 90 -12.58 -9.88 -12.49
N LEU A 91 -12.03 -10.87 -11.78
CA LEU A 91 -12.72 -12.09 -11.34
C LEU A 91 -13.91 -11.80 -10.41
N SER A 92 -13.84 -10.79 -9.55
CA SER A 92 -14.94 -10.42 -8.65
C SER A 92 -16.10 -9.73 -9.38
N GLY A 93 -15.88 -9.29 -10.62
CA GLY A 93 -16.90 -8.75 -11.51
C GLY A 93 -17.55 -9.81 -12.41
N GLU A 94 -16.97 -11.01 -12.52
CA GLU A 94 -17.50 -12.12 -13.31
C GLU A 94 -18.32 -13.09 -12.44
N ASN A 95 -19.45 -13.58 -12.97
CA ASN A 95 -20.39 -14.38 -12.19
C ASN A 95 -20.00 -15.87 -12.01
N TYR A 96 -19.04 -16.48 -12.74
CA TYR A 96 -18.56 -17.90 -12.60
C TYR A 96 -17.44 -18.22 -13.64
N PRO A 97 -16.68 -19.35 -13.56
CA PRO A 97 -15.85 -19.89 -12.48
C PRO A 97 -14.34 -19.65 -12.70
N THR A 98 -13.70 -19.34 -11.60
CA THR A 98 -12.32 -18.88 -11.35
C THR A 98 -11.18 -19.89 -11.60
N LEU A 99 -11.46 -21.14 -11.99
CA LEU A 99 -10.45 -22.21 -11.94
C LEU A 99 -9.46 -22.19 -13.13
N SER A 100 -9.90 -21.77 -14.32
CA SER A 100 -9.07 -21.74 -15.53
C SER A 100 -7.95 -20.69 -15.48
N LEU A 101 -8.10 -19.66 -14.64
CA LEU A 101 -7.16 -18.54 -14.50
C LEU A 101 -6.12 -18.77 -13.38
N ILE A 102 -6.34 -19.75 -12.49
CA ILE A 102 -5.39 -20.11 -11.43
C ILE A 102 -4.12 -20.73 -12.01
N ILE A 103 -4.23 -21.56 -13.05
CA ILE A 103 -3.08 -22.23 -13.67
C ILE A 103 -2.11 -21.22 -14.31
N PRO A 104 -2.57 -20.27 -15.15
CA PRO A 104 -1.71 -19.20 -15.67
C PRO A 104 -1.08 -18.33 -14.57
N LEU A 105 -1.82 -18.03 -13.51
CA LEU A 105 -1.36 -17.23 -12.37
C LEU A 105 -0.19 -17.90 -11.63
N ILE A 106 -0.34 -19.18 -11.25
CA ILE A 106 0.71 -19.93 -10.57
C ILE A 106 1.95 -20.03 -11.46
N ARG A 107 1.77 -20.29 -12.75
CA ARG A 107 2.88 -20.37 -13.71
C ARG A 107 3.58 -19.03 -13.88
N GLY A 108 2.85 -17.92 -13.94
CA GLY A 108 3.41 -16.58 -14.02
C GLY A 108 4.29 -16.24 -12.81
N LEU A 109 3.85 -16.61 -11.60
CA LEU A 109 4.60 -16.38 -10.37
C LEU A 109 5.86 -17.24 -10.28
N GLN A 110 5.75 -18.51 -10.66
CA GLN A 110 6.90 -19.41 -10.75
C GLN A 110 7.93 -18.90 -11.76
N TYR A 111 7.46 -18.37 -12.90
CA TYR A 111 8.34 -17.77 -13.90
C TYR A 111 9.08 -16.56 -13.34
N MET A 112 8.38 -15.63 -12.67
CA MET A 112 9.00 -14.45 -12.05
C MET A 112 10.01 -14.82 -10.95
N GLN A 113 9.70 -15.82 -10.11
CA GLN A 113 10.64 -16.33 -9.10
C GLN A 113 11.87 -16.97 -9.73
N SER A 114 11.68 -17.77 -10.80
CA SER A 114 12.81 -18.40 -11.49
C SER A 114 13.73 -17.37 -12.13
N TRP A 115 13.18 -16.31 -12.73
CA TRP A 115 13.93 -15.27 -13.40
C TRP A 115 14.81 -14.46 -12.44
N ALA A 116 14.28 -14.16 -11.25
CA ALA A 116 15.00 -13.46 -10.19
C ALA A 116 16.16 -14.26 -9.57
N LEU A 117 16.20 -15.59 -9.75
CA LEU A 117 17.29 -16.46 -9.26
C LEU A 117 18.38 -16.73 -10.31
N THR A 118 18.11 -16.39 -11.58
CA THR A 118 19.05 -16.50 -12.71
C THR A 118 19.66 -15.16 -13.13
N SER A 119 19.31 -14.07 -12.45
CA SER A 119 19.84 -12.71 -12.67
C SER A 119 20.77 -12.32 -11.53
#